data_AF-A0A929JAI0-F1
#
_entry.id   AF-A0A929JAI0-F1
#
_cell.length_a   1.000
_cell.length_b   1.000
_cell.length_c   1.000
_cell.angle_alpha   90.00
_cell.angle_beta   90.00
_cell.angle_gamma   90.00
#
_symmetry.space_group_name_H-M   'P 1'
#
loop_
_entity.id
_entity.type
_entity.pdbx_description
1 polymer ?
#
loop_
_entity_poly.entity_id
_entity_poly.type
_entity_poly.pdbx_seq_one_letter_code
_entity_poly.pdbx_strand_id
1 'polypeptide(L)'
;EKGLAAHAGGTTKVYRIDIPGSKQTVFGVAMKGNEENKFMDETFIMTEIDFKATRSTAHLPYEILVTGEDIEALHARFRIAMNFPDLSMMGDNSFMNIMPSPDAIEEALAKAAGGSSD
;
A
#
# COMPACT_ATOMS: atom_id res chain seq x y z
N GLU A 1 1.38 -1.29 -16.42
CA GLU A 1 -0.09 -1.38 -16.17
C GLU A 1 -0.73 -2.76 -16.37
N LYS A 2 -0.14 -3.71 -17.11
CA LYS A 2 -0.76 -5.05 -17.31
C LYS A 2 -1.09 -5.76 -16.00
N GLY A 3 -0.20 -5.71 -14.99
CA GLY A 3 -0.43 -6.31 -13.67
C GLY A 3 -1.63 -5.70 -12.94
N LEU A 4 -1.73 -4.36 -12.90
CA LEU A 4 -2.89 -3.65 -12.34
C LEU A 4 -4.20 -3.99 -13.07
N ALA A 5 -4.18 -4.14 -14.39
CA ALA A 5 -5.35 -4.55 -15.17
C ALA A 5 -5.77 -6.02 -14.92
N ALA A 6 -4.81 -6.87 -14.54
CA ALA A 6 -5.04 -8.27 -14.21
C ALA A 6 -5.33 -8.50 -12.71
N HIS A 7 -5.43 -7.43 -11.92
CA HIS A 7 -5.53 -7.49 -10.46
C HIS A 7 -4.43 -8.32 -9.78
N ALA A 8 -3.21 -8.29 -10.34
CA ALA A 8 -2.08 -9.04 -9.81
C ALA A 8 -1.80 -8.64 -8.36
N GLY A 9 -1.63 -9.63 -7.48
CA GLY A 9 -1.43 -9.39 -6.05
C GLY A 9 -2.64 -8.79 -5.32
N GLY A 10 -3.86 -8.89 -5.88
CA GLY A 10 -5.05 -8.28 -5.26
C GLY A 10 -5.12 -6.76 -5.42
N THR A 11 -4.35 -6.20 -6.37
CA THR A 11 -4.25 -4.75 -6.58
C THR A 11 -5.26 -4.23 -7.60
N THR A 12 -5.59 -2.94 -7.52
CA THR A 12 -6.43 -2.26 -8.53
C THR A 12 -5.95 -0.82 -8.72
N LYS A 13 -5.95 -0.33 -9.96
CA LYS A 13 -5.62 1.06 -10.27
C LYS A 13 -6.74 2.00 -9.81
N VAL A 14 -6.41 2.96 -8.97
CA VAL A 14 -7.30 4.05 -8.52
C VAL A 14 -7.13 5.28 -9.40
N TYR A 15 -5.88 5.72 -9.60
CA TYR A 15 -5.56 6.85 -10.46
C TYR A 15 -4.23 6.65 -11.17
N ARG A 16 -4.00 7.50 -12.16
CA ARG A 16 -2.73 7.69 -12.87
C ARG A 16 -2.47 9.19 -12.99
N ILE A 17 -1.25 9.61 -12.70
CA ILE A 17 -0.79 10.99 -12.86
C ILE A 17 0.50 10.93 -13.68
N ASP A 18 0.48 11.48 -14.89
CA ASP A 18 1.70 11.71 -15.67
C ASP A 18 2.31 13.04 -15.26
N ILE A 19 3.57 13.04 -14.84
CA ILE A 19 4.24 14.23 -14.32
C ILE A 19 4.72 15.10 -15.49
N PRO A 20 4.23 16.35 -15.63
CA PRO A 20 4.61 17.20 -16.75
C PRO A 20 6.12 17.46 -16.80
N GLY A 21 6.70 17.34 -17.99
CA GLY A 21 8.13 17.61 -18.21
C GLY A 21 9.08 16.50 -17.74
N SER A 22 8.57 15.32 -17.34
CA SER A 22 9.40 14.18 -16.98
C SER A 22 8.89 12.88 -17.64
N LYS A 23 9.62 11.78 -17.40
CA LYS A 23 9.21 10.42 -17.79
C LYS A 23 8.47 9.69 -16.66
N GLN A 24 8.04 10.43 -15.64
CA GLN A 24 7.49 9.86 -14.43
C GLN A 24 5.98 9.73 -14.51
N THR A 25 5.48 8.60 -14.02
CA THR A 25 4.05 8.36 -13.84
C THR A 25 3.81 7.80 -12.44
N VAL A 26 2.90 8.43 -11.70
CA VAL A 26 2.44 7.95 -10.39
C VAL A 26 1.14 7.18 -10.57
N PHE A 27 1.06 6.00 -9.98
CA PHE A 27 -0.15 5.19 -9.91
C PHE A 27 -0.64 5.08 -8.47
N GLY A 28 -1.89 5.45 -8.23
CA GLY A 28 -2.59 5.10 -7.00
C GLY A 28 -3.07 3.66 -7.10
N VAL A 29 -2.70 2.83 -6.13
CA VAL A 29 -2.96 1.38 -6.10
C VAL A 29 -3.75 1.04 -4.84
N ALA A 30 -4.99 0.58 -5.04
CA ALA A 30 -5.81 -0.01 -4.00
C ALA A 30 -5.50 -1.49 -3.87
N MET A 31 -5.74 -2.04 -2.67
CA MET A 31 -5.33 -3.38 -2.29
C MET A 31 -6.47 -4.09 -1.55
N LYS A 32 -6.87 -5.26 -2.07
CA LYS A 32 -7.87 -6.13 -1.44
C LYS A 32 -7.34 -7.54 -1.22
N GLY A 33 -7.33 -7.95 0.04
CA GLY A 33 -6.97 -9.30 0.45
C GLY A 33 -8.19 -10.22 0.61
N ASN A 34 -7.88 -11.48 0.90
CA ASN A 34 -8.77 -12.55 1.34
C ASN A 34 -8.24 -13.11 2.67
N GLU A 35 -8.77 -14.24 3.13
CA GLU A 35 -8.34 -14.84 4.40
C GLU A 35 -6.85 -15.25 4.42
N GLU A 36 -6.29 -15.66 3.28
CA GLU A 36 -4.92 -16.15 3.14
C GLU A 36 -3.90 -15.02 3.07
N ASN A 37 -4.28 -13.84 2.55
CA ASN A 37 -3.41 -12.67 2.42
C ASN A 37 -3.97 -11.43 3.12
N LYS A 38 -4.67 -11.60 4.24
CA LYS A 38 -5.33 -10.52 4.99
C LYS A 38 -4.43 -9.32 5.33
N PHE A 39 -3.11 -9.53 5.46
CA PHE A 39 -2.16 -8.48 5.85
C PHE A 39 -1.87 -7.46 4.75
N MET A 40 -2.29 -7.71 3.51
CA MET A 40 -2.29 -6.69 2.46
C MET A 40 -3.64 -5.94 2.37
N ASP A 41 -4.67 -6.42 3.06
CA ASP A 41 -6.03 -5.89 2.92
C ASP A 41 -6.16 -4.52 3.62
N GLU A 42 -6.58 -3.52 2.85
CA GLU A 42 -6.74 -2.15 3.35
C GLU A 42 -7.80 -2.04 4.44
N THR A 43 -8.87 -2.84 4.37
CA THR A 43 -9.94 -2.78 5.39
C THR A 43 -9.45 -3.35 6.71
N PHE A 44 -8.74 -4.48 6.68
CA PHE A 44 -8.09 -5.05 7.85
C PHE A 44 -7.13 -4.03 8.49
N ILE A 45 -6.17 -3.51 7.72
CA ILE A 45 -5.16 -2.59 8.23
C ILE A 45 -5.82 -1.34 8.84
N MET A 46 -6.74 -0.70 8.12
CA MET A 46 -7.38 0.53 8.59
C MET A 46 -8.34 0.30 9.77
N THR A 47 -8.84 -0.92 9.97
CA THR A 47 -9.59 -1.28 11.18
C THR A 47 -8.66 -1.36 12.39
N GLU A 48 -7.45 -1.88 12.20
CA GLU A 48 -6.47 -2.02 13.27
C GLU A 48 -5.79 -0.71 13.68
N ILE A 49 -5.49 0.21 12.74
CA ILE A 49 -4.64 1.38 13.05
C ILE A 49 -5.36 2.72 13.03
N ASP A 50 -6.50 2.83 12.35
CA ASP A 50 -7.27 4.06 12.25
C ASP A 50 -8.51 3.88 13.13
N PHE A 51 -8.45 4.32 14.39
CA PHE A 51 -9.50 4.10 15.40
C PHE A 51 -10.14 5.40 15.90
N LYS A 52 -9.67 6.55 15.38
CA LYS A 52 -10.17 7.87 15.77
C LYS A 52 -11.49 8.19 15.09
N ALA A 53 -12.22 9.14 15.66
CA ALA A 53 -13.46 9.64 15.06
C ALA A 53 -13.20 10.28 13.69
N THR A 54 -12.15 11.10 13.58
CA THR A 54 -11.65 11.60 12.29
C THR A 54 -10.74 10.54 11.68
N ARG A 55 -11.18 9.98 10.56
CA ARG A 55 -10.48 8.91 9.85
C ARG A 55 -9.33 9.45 9.01
N SER A 56 -8.22 8.73 8.99
CA SER A 56 -7.07 9.00 8.13
C SER A 56 -7.23 8.37 6.74
N THR A 57 -8.42 8.43 6.13
CA THR A 57 -8.73 7.73 4.86
C THR A 57 -7.80 8.11 3.70
N ALA A 58 -7.29 9.34 3.69
CA ALA A 58 -6.30 9.79 2.70
C ALA A 58 -4.91 9.12 2.83
N HIS A 59 -4.71 8.28 3.85
CA HIS A 59 -3.61 7.31 3.86
C HIS A 59 -3.73 6.31 2.71
N LEU A 60 -4.90 6.15 2.09
CA LEU A 60 -5.07 5.32 0.90
C LEU A 60 -5.35 6.20 -0.33
N PRO A 61 -5.00 5.73 -1.55
CA PRO A 61 -4.33 4.45 -1.87
C PRO A 61 -2.81 4.48 -1.61
N TYR A 62 -2.14 3.34 -1.78
CA TYR A 62 -0.68 3.28 -1.90
C TYR A 62 -0.23 3.79 -3.27
N GLU A 63 1.05 4.14 -3.41
CA GLU A 63 1.57 4.72 -4.64
C GLU A 63 2.75 3.92 -5.19
N ILE A 64 2.75 3.76 -6.51
CA ILE A 64 3.90 3.31 -7.29
C ILE A 64 4.32 4.46 -8.20
N LEU A 65 5.60 4.82 -8.15
CA LEU A 65 6.24 5.75 -9.07
C LEU A 65 7.00 4.94 -10.13
N VAL A 66 6.72 5.23 -11.40
CA VAL A 66 7.40 4.62 -12.54
C VAL A 66 8.22 5.69 -13.24
N THR A 67 9.53 5.46 -13.40
CA THR A 67 10.46 6.32 -14.12
C THR A 67 11.15 5.51 -15.22
N GLY A 68 10.58 5.48 -16.43
CA GLY A 68 11.09 4.63 -17.49
C GLY A 68 10.93 3.13 -17.16
N GLU A 69 12.04 2.45 -16.87
CA GLU A 69 12.06 1.03 -16.46
C GLU A 69 12.13 0.86 -14.94
N ASP A 70 12.45 1.93 -14.21
CA ASP A 70 12.53 1.90 -12.75
C ASP A 70 11.13 2.04 -12.14
N ILE A 71 10.84 1.18 -11.17
CA ILE A 71 9.56 1.14 -10.44
C ILE A 71 9.87 1.17 -8.95
N GLU A 72 9.32 2.14 -8.24
CA GLU A 72 9.61 2.39 -6.83
C GLU A 72 8.31 2.70 -6.06
N ALA A 73 8.27 2.30 -4.79
CA ALA A 73 7.18 2.58 -3.88
C ALA A 73 7.74 2.88 -2.49
N LEU A 74 7.10 3.77 -1.74
CA LEU A 74 7.49 4.03 -0.36
C LEU A 74 7.14 2.83 0.51
N HIS A 75 8.16 2.21 1.10
CA HIS A 75 7.97 1.04 1.94
C HIS A 75 7.01 1.32 3.11
N ALA A 76 6.04 0.43 3.31
CA ALA A 76 4.89 0.65 4.18
C ALA A 76 5.26 0.91 5.65
N ARG A 77 6.37 0.34 6.16
CA ARG A 77 6.86 0.63 7.53
C ARG A 77 7.05 2.12 7.77
N PHE A 78 7.66 2.84 6.82
CA PHE A 78 7.88 4.28 6.94
C PHE A 78 6.58 5.06 6.72
N ARG A 79 5.79 4.64 5.73
CA ARG A 79 4.53 5.30 5.37
C ARG A 79 3.51 5.29 6.51
N ILE A 80 3.35 4.15 7.18
CA ILE A 80 2.43 4.02 8.32
C ILE A 80 2.93 4.84 9.50
N ALA A 81 4.22 4.77 9.82
CA ALA A 81 4.80 5.54 10.93
C ALA A 81 4.64 7.07 10.74
N MET A 82 4.79 7.58 9.52
CA MET A 82 4.57 9.00 9.24
C MET A 82 3.11 9.43 9.34
N ASN A 83 2.18 8.58 8.89
CA ASN A 83 0.75 8.93 8.84
C ASN A 83 0.01 8.66 10.16
N PHE A 84 0.54 7.76 10.99
CA PHE A 84 0.00 7.39 12.29
C PHE A 84 1.07 7.53 13.38
N PRO A 85 1.57 8.74 13.65
CA PRO A 85 2.69 8.97 14.58
C PRO A 85 2.35 8.63 16.04
N ASP A 86 1.06 8.54 16.37
CA ASP A 86 0.56 8.18 17.69
C ASP A 86 0.10 6.71 17.79
N LEU A 87 0.39 5.90 16.78
CA LEU A 87 0.12 4.47 16.81
C LEU A 87 1.00 3.80 17.88
N SER A 88 0.35 3.20 18.87
CA SER A 88 1.06 2.43 19.90
C SER A 88 1.76 1.22 19.26
N MET A 89 2.93 0.86 19.79
CA MET A 89 3.59 -0.39 19.38
C MET A 89 2.82 -1.61 19.89
N MET A 90 2.18 -1.57 21.06
CA MET A 90 1.47 -2.72 21.64
C MET A 90 0.09 -2.33 22.19
N GLY A 91 -0.78 -3.32 22.33
CA GLY A 91 -2.13 -3.16 22.87
C GLY A 91 -3.20 -3.09 21.78
N ASP A 92 -4.38 -2.63 22.18
CA ASP A 92 -5.49 -2.44 21.24
C ASP A 92 -5.14 -1.36 20.21
N ASN A 93 -5.50 -1.61 18.96
CA ASN A 93 -5.23 -0.73 17.83
C ASN A 93 -3.74 -0.38 17.66
N SER A 94 -2.86 -1.38 17.61
CA SER A 94 -1.40 -1.20 17.63
C SER A 94 -0.69 -1.68 16.37
N PHE A 95 0.54 -1.20 16.18
CA PHE A 95 1.37 -1.62 15.06
C PHE A 95 1.64 -3.14 15.04
N MET A 96 1.74 -3.78 16.20
CA MET A 96 1.95 -5.23 16.28
C MET A 96 0.82 -6.04 15.62
N ASN A 97 -0.41 -5.53 15.61
CA ASN A 97 -1.55 -6.21 14.97
C ASN A 97 -1.39 -6.30 13.45
N ILE A 98 -0.64 -5.37 12.88
CA ILE A 98 -0.38 -5.26 11.45
C ILE A 98 1.10 -5.51 11.10
N MET A 99 1.92 -6.08 12.00
CA MET A 99 3.36 -6.27 11.77
C MET A 99 3.69 -6.96 10.43
N PRO A 100 2.94 -7.98 9.95
CA PRO A 100 3.24 -8.60 8.66
C PRO A 100 2.80 -7.77 7.44
N SER A 101 2.02 -6.71 7.65
CA SER A 101 1.40 -5.93 6.58
C SER A 101 2.39 -5.22 5.67
N PRO A 102 3.49 -4.63 6.18
CA PRO A 102 4.44 -3.97 5.30
C PRO A 102 5.04 -4.90 4.24
N ASP A 103 5.44 -6.11 4.64
CA ASP A 103 6.05 -7.09 3.74
C ASP A 103 4.97 -7.67 2.79
N ALA A 104 3.74 -7.86 3.27
CA ALA A 104 2.61 -8.28 2.42
C ALA A 104 2.20 -7.22 1.39
N ILE A 105 2.26 -5.93 1.74
CA ILE A 105 2.03 -4.82 0.82
C ILE A 105 3.14 -4.76 -0.23
N GLU A 106 4.40 -4.92 0.17
CA GLU A 106 5.52 -4.98 -0.75
C GLU A 106 5.34 -6.10 -1.79
N GLU A 107 4.98 -7.31 -1.35
CA GLU A 107 4.70 -8.44 -2.25
C GLU A 107 3.54 -8.14 -3.22
N ALA A 108 2.47 -7.51 -2.74
CA ALA A 108 1.33 -7.12 -3.58
C ALA A 108 1.72 -6.10 -4.66
N LEU A 109 2.49 -5.07 -4.29
CA LEU A 109 2.96 -4.04 -5.21
C LEU A 109 4.00 -4.60 -6.20
N ALA A 110 4.89 -5.50 -5.76
CA ALA A 110 5.84 -6.19 -6.64
C ALA A 110 5.11 -7.02 -7.70
N LYS A 111 4.08 -7.79 -7.32
CA LYS A 111 3.22 -8.53 -8.26
C LYS A 111 2.51 -7.61 -9.24
N ALA A 112 2.02 -6.45 -8.79
CA ALA A 112 1.39 -5.46 -9.67
C ALA A 112 2.36 -4.87 -10.70
N ALA A 113 3.63 -4.69 -10.29
CA ALA A 113 4.72 -4.23 -11.14
C ALA A 113 5.26 -5.33 -12.08
N GLY A 114 4.94 -6.61 -11.81
CA GLY A 114 5.44 -7.76 -12.57
C GLY A 114 6.82 -8.26 -12.11
N GLY A 115 7.24 -7.89 -10.89
CA GLY A 115 8.47 -8.36 -10.24
C GLY A 115 8.20 -9.33 -9.09
N SER A 116 9.24 -9.56 -8.28
CA SER A 116 9.21 -10.33 -7.03
C SER A 116 9.67 -9.47 -5.86
N SER A 117 9.17 -9.74 -4.65
CA SER A 117 9.78 -9.29 -3.40
C SER A 117 10.92 -10.25 -3.02
N ASP A 118 12.05 -9.72 -2.58
CA ASP A 118 13.22 -10.51 -2.14
C ASP A 118 13.10 -10.94 -0.67
#